data_AF-A0A7Y6ZIN7-F1
#
_entry.id   AF-A0A7Y6ZIN7-F1
#
_cell.length_a   1.000
_cell.length_b   1.000
_cell.length_c   1.000
_cell.angle_alpha   90.00
_cell.angle_beta   90.00
_cell.angle_gamma   90.00
#
_symmetry.space_group_name_H-M   'P 1'
#
loop_
_entity.id
_entity.type
_entity.pdbx_description
1 polymer ?
#
loop_
_entity_poly.entity_id
_entity_poly.type
_entity_poly.pdbx_seq_one_letter_code
_entity_poly.pdbx_strand_id
1 'polypeptide(L)' 'MFQPFFTTKPTGSGTGLGLSLSYDIVKAHGGEFMVDTEEGSGTEIKILIPK' A
#
# COMPACT_ATOMS: atom_id res chain seq x y z
N MET A 1 0.94 4.86 6.03
CA MET A 1 0.88 3.39 5.85
C MET A 1 1.97 2.81 4.93
N PHE A 2 2.65 3.62 4.10
CA PHE A 2 3.62 3.11 3.10
C PHE A 2 5.06 2.99 3.62
N GLN A 3 5.30 3.21 4.90
CA GLN A 3 6.62 3.01 5.49
C GLN A 3 6.85 1.51 5.73
N PRO A 4 8.06 1.00 5.48
CA PRO A 4 8.41 -0.38 5.83
C PRO A 4 8.10 -0.68 7.30
N PHE A 5 7.62 -1.89 7.56
CA PHE A 5 7.28 -2.40 8.89
C PHE A 5 6.08 -1.72 9.58
N PHE A 6 5.39 -0.79 8.93
CA PHE A 6 4.16 -0.23 9.47
C PHE A 6 3.04 -1.28 9.45
N THR A 7 2.47 -1.59 10.61
CA THR A 7 1.28 -2.44 10.72
C THR A 7 0.49 -2.11 11.98
N THR A 8 -0.84 -2.25 11.90
CA THR A 8 -1.75 -2.23 13.06
C THR A 8 -2.03 -3.63 13.59
N LYS A 9 -1.52 -4.68 12.93
CA LYS A 9 -1.69 -6.06 13.38
C LYS A 9 -0.82 -6.33 14.62
N PRO A 10 -1.25 -7.24 15.51
CA PRO A 10 -0.43 -7.67 16.64
C PRO A 10 0.92 -8.23 16.21
N THR A 11 1.89 -8.17 17.12
CA THR A 11 3.23 -8.74 16.93
C THR A 11 3.16 -10.19 16.45
N GLY A 12 3.95 -10.54 15.43
CA GLY A 12 3.96 -11.88 14.83
C GLY A 12 2.84 -12.18 13.84
N SER A 13 1.84 -11.31 13.68
CA SER A 13 0.69 -11.53 12.77
C SER A 13 0.82 -10.83 11.41
N GLY A 14 1.93 -10.14 11.17
CA GLY A 14 2.21 -9.43 9.93
C GLY A 14 3.55 -8.71 9.97
N THR A 15 4.20 -8.61 8.82
CA THR A 15 5.52 -7.97 8.70
C THR A 15 5.44 -6.47 8.42
N GLY A 16 4.28 -5.96 7.98
CA GLY A 16 4.13 -4.56 7.58
C GLY A 16 4.89 -4.17 6.30
N LEU A 17 5.29 -5.15 5.48
CA LEU A 17 6.12 -4.91 4.28
C LEU A 17 5.33 -4.82 2.97
N GLY A 18 4.16 -5.45 2.89
CA GLY A 18 3.47 -5.62 1.60
C GLY A 18 3.17 -4.30 0.90
N LEU A 19 2.65 -3.32 1.65
CA LEU A 19 2.22 -2.07 1.07
C LEU A 19 3.37 -1.10 0.76
N SER A 20 4.45 -1.13 1.56
CA SER A 20 5.65 -0.35 1.26
C SER A 20 6.31 -0.85 -0.02
N LEU A 21 6.45 -2.18 -0.18
CA LEU A 21 7.00 -2.77 -1.41
C LEU A 21 6.17 -2.43 -2.64
N SER A 22 4.84 -2.57 -2.56
CA SER A 22 3.97 -2.21 -3.69
C SER A 22 4.10 -0.74 -4.07
N TYR A 23 4.17 0.17 -3.09
CA TYR A 23 4.37 1.61 -3.34
C TYR A 23 5.72 1.88 -4.04
N ASP A 24 6.80 1.27 -3.56
CA ASP A 24 8.13 1.41 -4.13
C ASP A 24 8.19 0.86 -5.56
N ILE A 25 7.58 -0.30 -5.82
CA ILE A 25 7.49 -0.90 -7.16
C ILE A 25 6.75 0.04 -8.11
N VAL A 26 5.57 0.55 -7.72
CA VAL A 26 4.79 1.45 -8.57
C VAL A 26 5.57 2.72 -8.87
N LYS A 27 6.23 3.31 -7.86
CA LYS A 27 7.08 4.50 -8.04
C LYS A 27 8.28 4.23 -8.95
N ALA A 28 8.93 3.08 -8.82
CA ALA A 28 10.06 2.70 -9.68
C ALA A 28 9.66 2.55 -11.15
N HIS A 29 8.39 2.21 -11.43
CA HIS A 29 7.84 2.12 -12.78
C HIS A 29 7.24 3.45 -13.27
N GLY A 30 7.44 4.56 -12.55
CA GLY A 30 6.86 5.86 -12.90
C GLY A 30 5.34 5.92 -12.76
N GLY A 31 4.75 4.98 -12.02
CA GLY A 31 3.31 4.86 -11.84
C GLY A 31 2.74 5.73 -10.72
N GLU A 32 1.41 5.77 -10.70
CA GLU A 32 0.60 6.42 -9.67
C GLU A 32 -0.05 5.39 -8.76
N PHE A 33 -0.10 5.72 -7.47
CA PHE A 33 -0.67 4.90 -6.41
C PHE A 33 -1.75 5.71 -5.71
N MET A 34 -3.01 5.35 -5.91
CA MET A 34 -4.18 6.03 -5.35
C MET A 34 -4.84 5.14 -4.31
N VAL A 35 -5.28 5.75 -3.21
CA VAL A 35 -6.03 5.07 -2.15
C VAL A 35 -7.37 5.75 -2.00
N ASP A 36 -8.42 4.94 -2.04
CA ASP A 36 -9.79 5.34 -1.85
C ASP A 36 -10.33 4.54 -0.66
N THR A 37 -10.70 5.22 0.43
CA THR A 37 -11.09 4.54 1.66
C THR A 37 -12.10 5.37 2.43
N GLU A 38 -13.07 4.67 2.99
CA GLU A 38 -14.07 5.23 3.89
C GLU A 38 -14.26 4.26 5.06
N GLU A 39 -14.34 4.80 6.27
CA GLU A 39 -14.50 3.98 7.47
C GLU A 39 -15.82 3.18 7.41
N GLY A 40 -15.73 1.87 7.61
CA GLY A 40 -16.87 0.96 7.48
C GLY A 40 -17.22 0.51 6.05
N SER A 41 -16.67 1.14 5.01
CA SER A 41 -16.91 0.79 3.60
C SER A 41 -15.79 -0.04 2.96
N GLY A 42 -14.67 -0.22 3.66
CA GLY A 42 -13.48 -0.90 3.15
C GLY A 42 -12.48 0.06 2.50
N THR A 43 -11.51 -0.50 1.78
CA THR A 43 -10.42 0.25 1.15
C THR A 43 -10.14 -0.30 -0.24
N GLU A 44 -10.09 0.59 -1.23
CA GLU A 44 -9.68 0.31 -2.59
C GLU A 44 -8.33 0.97 -2.89
N ILE A 45 -7.46 0.25 -3.57
CA ILE A 45 -6.16 0.75 -4.05
C ILE A 45 -6.14 0.65 -5.57
N LYS A 46 -5.91 1.78 -6.23
CA LYS A 46 -5.83 1.91 -7.69
C LYS A 46 -4.40 2.22 -8.10
N ILE A 47 -3.87 1.43 -9.05
CA ILE A 47 -2.50 1.58 -9.57
C ILE A 47 -2.60 1.91 -11.07
N LEU A 48 -1.88 2.96 -11.49
CA LEU A 48 -1.73 3.33 -12.89
C LEU A 48 -0.25 3.26 -13.26
N ILE A 49 0.08 2.51 -14.32
CA ILE A 49 1.44 2.40 -14.84
C ILE A 49 1.49 3.08 -16.22
N PRO A 50 2.52 3.91 -16.52
CA PRO A 50 2.71 4.49 -17.84
C PRO A 50 2.86 3.43 -18.94
N LYS A 51 2.52 3.79 -20.18
CA LYS A 51 2.68 2.93 -21.36
C LYS A 51 4.14 2.75 -21.76
#